data_AF-A0A392Q0B2-F1
#
_entry.id   AF-A0A392Q0B2-F1
#
_cell.length_a   1.000
_cell.length_b   1.000
_cell.length_c   1.000
_cell.angle_alpha   90.00
_cell.angle_beta   90.00
_cell.angle_gamma   90.00
#
_symmetry.space_group_name_H-M   'P 1'
#
loop_
_entity.id
_entity.type
_entity.pdbx_description
1 polymer ?
#
loop_
_entity_poly.entity_id
_entity_poly.type
_entity_poly.pdbx_seq_one_letter_code
_entity_poly.pdbx_strand_id
1 'polypeptide(L)'
;MLDSGNFVLYGDNSNSRIIWQSFDHPTDTLLGSQSLPSGGHLSSSLSETNSSTGRFRLNMQVDGNLVLYPAYTTESLDWDAYWTSDTSTNRVNVKNHLYLNKTGLLQIWNSSSDYGLVSTLNDPEEDQNTRNQTIYRATLDFDGIFRLHAHHVNNGNDKIVASFPESSTTCEVNGFCGFNSYCTFNDDKQLCSCLTGYKLIDANETSLGCERNYSKAECRDEKD
;
A
#
# COMPACT_ATOMS: atom_id res chain seq x y z
N MET A 1 19.48 16.58 5.93
CA MET A 1 18.65 15.82 4.98
C MET A 1 19.57 15.35 3.86
N LEU A 2 19.48 14.08 3.46
CA LEU A 2 20.28 13.52 2.36
C LEU A 2 19.57 13.72 1.01
N ASP A 3 20.34 13.72 -0.08
CA ASP A 3 19.80 13.85 -1.45
C ASP A 3 18.85 12.72 -1.86
N SER A 4 18.87 11.59 -1.13
CA SER A 4 17.90 10.50 -1.30
C SER A 4 16.52 10.81 -0.75
N GLY A 5 16.33 11.95 -0.07
CA GLY A 5 15.12 12.26 0.69
C GLY A 5 15.13 11.71 2.12
N ASN A 6 16.16 10.95 2.50
CA ASN A 6 16.28 10.43 3.87
C ASN A 6 16.66 11.56 4.84
N PHE A 7 15.80 11.83 5.81
CA PHE A 7 16.08 12.76 6.90
C PHE A 7 16.76 12.00 8.03
N VAL A 8 18.03 12.31 8.28
CA VAL A 8 18.91 11.56 9.21
C VAL A 8 19.33 12.45 10.36
N LEU A 9 19.22 11.93 11.58
CA LEU A 9 19.75 12.52 12.79
C LEU A 9 21.03 11.77 13.19
N TYR A 10 22.12 12.54 13.34
CA TYR A 10 23.42 12.02 13.76
C TYR A 10 23.68 12.36 15.23
N GLY A 11 24.29 11.43 15.95
CA GLY A 11 24.75 11.67 17.31
C GLY A 11 26.02 12.54 17.36
N ASP A 12 26.18 13.30 18.44
CA ASP A 12 27.31 14.21 18.70
C ASP A 12 28.60 13.48 19.16
N ASN A 13 28.79 12.23 18.76
CA ASN A 13 30.01 11.49 19.05
C ASN A 13 30.98 11.54 17.86
N SER A 14 32.26 11.29 18.12
CA SER A 14 33.34 11.34 17.11
C SER A 14 33.13 10.47 15.87
N ASN A 15 32.16 9.54 15.92
CA ASN A 15 31.90 8.58 14.86
C ASN A 15 30.66 8.93 14.02
N SER A 16 29.98 10.05 14.30
CA SER A 16 28.78 10.50 13.58
C SER A 16 27.77 9.37 13.35
N ARG A 17 27.46 8.61 14.40
CA ARG A 17 26.54 7.46 14.28
C ARG A 17 25.11 7.96 14.00
N ILE A 18 24.42 7.33 13.05
CA ILE A 18 22.99 7.54 12.83
C ILE A 18 22.23 7.06 14.07
N ILE A 19 21.47 7.96 14.69
CA ILE A 19 20.62 7.64 15.85
C ILE A 19 19.15 7.48 15.46
N TRP A 20 18.74 8.08 14.34
CA TRP A 20 17.39 7.97 13.79
C TRP A 20 17.41 8.38 12.31
N GLN A 21 16.54 7.78 11.49
CA GLN A 21 16.35 8.18 10.10
C GLN A 21 14.89 7.98 9.64
N SER A 22 14.42 8.83 8.73
CA SER A 22 13.04 8.77 8.24
C SER A 22 12.75 7.52 7.42
N PHE A 23 13.78 6.95 6.77
CA PHE A 23 13.61 5.74 5.96
C PHE A 23 13.22 4.50 6.78
N ASP A 24 13.48 4.49 8.09
CA ASP A 24 13.08 3.41 9.00
C ASP A 24 11.61 3.53 9.44
N HIS A 25 10.94 4.64 9.09
CA HIS A 25 9.56 4.96 9.46
C HIS A 25 8.76 5.43 8.24
N PRO A 26 8.57 4.58 7.22
CA PRO A 26 7.78 4.94 6.05
C PRO A 26 6.30 5.18 6.40
N THR A 27 5.62 5.98 5.59
CA THR A 27 4.18 6.24 5.67
C THR A 27 3.43 5.36 4.66
N ASP A 28 3.06 5.93 3.53
CA ASP A 28 2.40 5.32 2.37
C ASP A 28 3.40 5.02 1.24
N THR A 29 4.61 5.59 1.30
CA THR A 29 5.53 5.65 0.17
C THR A 29 6.92 5.12 0.50
N LEU A 30 7.47 4.31 -0.40
CA LEU A 30 8.87 3.95 -0.49
C LEU A 30 9.57 4.76 -1.58
N LEU A 31 10.73 5.32 -1.26
CA LEU A 31 11.58 6.04 -2.20
C LEU A 31 12.74 5.18 -2.72
N GLY A 32 13.37 5.63 -3.81
CA GLY A 32 14.57 4.99 -4.34
C GLY A 32 15.70 4.88 -3.31
N SER A 33 16.23 3.67 -3.13
CA SER A 33 17.20 3.24 -2.10
C SER A 33 16.61 2.99 -0.71
N GLN A 34 15.28 2.92 -0.58
CA GLN A 34 14.61 2.56 0.66
C GLN A 34 14.19 1.09 0.66
N SER A 35 14.21 0.47 1.85
CA SER A 35 13.71 -0.88 2.06
C SER A 35 12.60 -0.91 3.10
N LEU A 36 11.56 -1.69 2.86
CA LEU A 36 10.58 -2.09 3.87
C LEU A 36 11.01 -3.44 4.48
N PRO A 37 11.46 -3.47 5.75
CA PRO A 37 11.97 -4.70 6.37
C PRO A 37 10.84 -5.69 6.69
N SER A 38 11.22 -6.94 6.96
CA SER A 38 10.32 -7.95 7.54
C SER A 38 9.64 -7.43 8.81
N GLY A 39 8.32 -7.61 8.89
CA GLY A 39 7.45 -7.04 9.92
C GLY A 39 7.08 -5.57 9.70
N GLY A 40 7.65 -4.90 8.70
CA GLY A 40 7.32 -3.53 8.33
C GLY A 40 6.03 -3.44 7.51
N HIS A 41 5.40 -2.28 7.53
CA HIS A 41 4.24 -1.99 6.69
C HIS A 41 4.22 -0.56 6.17
N LEU A 42 3.47 -0.34 5.08
CA LEU A 42 2.99 0.97 4.65
C LEU A 42 1.51 1.10 5.01
N SER A 43 1.07 2.31 5.32
CA SER A 43 -0.36 2.64 5.48
C SER A 43 -0.75 3.68 4.45
N SER A 44 -1.84 3.46 3.73
CA SER A 44 -2.35 4.44 2.76
C SER A 44 -2.69 5.77 3.42
N SER A 45 -2.82 6.83 2.62
CA SER A 45 -3.54 8.03 3.04
C SER A 45 -5.05 7.74 3.17
N LEU A 46 -5.76 8.56 3.95
CA LEU A 46 -7.21 8.43 4.13
C LEU A 46 -7.97 8.84 2.85
N SER A 47 -7.50 9.89 2.19
CA SER A 47 -8.02 10.38 0.91
C SER A 47 -6.95 11.15 0.15
N GLU A 48 -7.24 11.56 -1.08
CA GLU A 48 -6.34 12.37 -1.92
C GLU A 48 -5.85 13.66 -1.22
N THR A 49 -6.67 14.25 -0.35
CA THR A 49 -6.37 15.52 0.33
C THR A 49 -6.03 15.36 1.81
N ASN A 50 -6.12 14.14 2.36
CA ASN A 50 -5.91 13.87 3.77
C ASN A 50 -4.87 12.76 3.98
N SER A 51 -3.64 13.18 4.34
CA SER A 51 -2.50 12.30 4.59
C SER A 51 -2.52 11.60 5.96
N SER A 52 -3.63 11.65 6.70
CA SER A 52 -3.79 10.79 7.89
C SER A 52 -3.88 9.31 7.50
N THR A 53 -3.67 8.42 8.47
CA THR A 53 -3.71 6.97 8.27
C THR A 53 -5.03 6.54 7.66
N GLY A 54 -4.94 5.92 6.49
CA GLY A 54 -6.07 5.45 5.71
C GLY A 54 -6.47 4.02 5.98
N ARG A 55 -7.19 3.46 5.00
CA ARG A 55 -7.94 2.21 5.13
C ARG A 55 -7.22 1.00 4.53
N PHE A 56 -6.00 1.15 4.05
CA PHE A 56 -5.24 0.06 3.43
C PHE A 56 -3.82 -0.03 3.99
N ARG A 57 -3.28 -1.24 3.99
CA ARG A 57 -1.91 -1.51 4.42
C ARG A 57 -1.21 -2.48 3.48
N LEU A 58 0.08 -2.23 3.24
CA LEU A 58 0.99 -3.17 2.57
C LEU A 58 1.95 -3.70 3.64
N ASN A 59 1.93 -5.00 3.89
CA ASN A 59 2.73 -5.63 4.93
C ASN A 59 3.82 -6.52 4.30
N MET A 60 5.07 -6.29 4.69
CA MET A 60 6.16 -7.24 4.48
C MET A 60 6.14 -8.22 5.66
N GLN A 61 5.41 -9.32 5.53
CA GLN A 61 5.14 -10.26 6.62
C GLN A 61 6.38 -11.06 7.04
N VAL A 62 6.35 -11.57 8.27
CA VAL A 62 7.45 -12.32 8.89
C VAL A 62 7.63 -13.74 8.35
N ASP A 63 6.66 -14.25 7.59
CA ASP A 63 6.71 -15.51 6.85
C ASP A 63 7.40 -15.38 5.48
N GLY A 64 7.72 -14.14 5.09
CA GLY A 64 8.40 -13.78 3.85
C GLY A 64 7.49 -13.19 2.78
N ASN A 65 6.18 -13.11 2.99
CA ASN A 65 5.24 -12.65 1.98
C ASN A 65 5.02 -11.14 2.01
N LEU A 66 4.85 -10.51 0.84
CA LEU A 66 4.37 -9.14 0.73
C LEU A 66 2.86 -9.17 0.40
N VAL A 67 2.04 -8.53 1.23
CA VAL A 67 0.57 -8.69 1.18
C VAL A 67 -0.16 -7.36 1.39
N LEU A 68 -1.25 -7.15 0.66
CA LEU A 68 -2.14 -6.00 0.81
C LEU A 68 -3.43 -6.37 1.55
N TYR A 69 -3.82 -5.53 2.51
CA TYR A 69 -4.99 -5.70 3.37
C TYR A 69 -5.80 -4.42 3.57
N PRO A 70 -7.11 -4.52 3.85
CA PRO A 70 -7.83 -3.45 4.52
C PRO A 70 -7.28 -3.23 5.94
N ALA A 71 -7.17 -1.99 6.40
CA ALA A 71 -6.54 -1.63 7.67
C ALA A 71 -7.38 -1.97 8.93
N TYR A 72 -8.68 -2.26 8.74
CA TYR A 72 -9.61 -2.59 9.83
C TYR A 72 -9.66 -4.09 10.16
N THR A 73 -8.96 -4.93 9.40
CA THR A 73 -8.88 -6.36 9.67
C THR A 73 -7.81 -6.60 10.74
N THR A 74 -8.08 -7.54 11.64
CA THR A 74 -7.07 -7.96 12.62
C THR A 74 -5.93 -8.59 11.86
N GLU A 75 -4.70 -8.13 12.12
CA GLU A 75 -3.48 -8.70 11.54
C GLU A 75 -3.57 -10.23 11.56
N SER A 76 -3.32 -10.90 10.42
CA SER A 76 -3.12 -12.36 10.26
C SER A 76 -4.28 -13.26 9.82
N LEU A 77 -5.32 -12.75 9.16
CA LEU A 77 -6.28 -13.62 8.47
C LEU A 77 -6.08 -13.57 6.96
N ASP A 78 -5.57 -14.67 6.39
CA ASP A 78 -5.25 -14.79 4.94
C ASP A 78 -6.44 -14.47 4.03
N TRP A 79 -7.67 -14.65 4.50
CA TRP A 79 -8.89 -14.43 3.72
C TRP A 79 -9.24 -12.95 3.52
N ASP A 80 -8.65 -12.04 4.31
CA ASP A 80 -8.84 -10.59 4.16
C ASP A 80 -7.88 -9.98 3.13
N ALA A 81 -6.85 -10.71 2.70
CA ALA A 81 -5.91 -10.24 1.69
C ALA A 81 -6.60 -10.10 0.34
N TYR A 82 -6.38 -8.97 -0.35
CA TYR A 82 -6.82 -8.79 -1.73
C TYR A 82 -5.67 -8.89 -2.74
N TRP A 83 -4.42 -8.96 -2.28
CA TRP A 83 -3.26 -9.20 -3.11
C TRP A 83 -2.09 -9.78 -2.30
N THR A 84 -1.32 -10.66 -2.91
CA THR A 84 -0.14 -11.33 -2.34
C THR A 84 0.95 -11.45 -3.40
N SER A 85 2.20 -11.36 -2.98
CA SER A 85 3.36 -11.62 -3.84
C SER A 85 3.68 -13.12 -4.05
N ASP A 86 2.98 -13.99 -3.31
CA ASP A 86 3.19 -15.45 -3.29
C ASP A 86 4.63 -15.87 -2.95
N THR A 87 5.25 -15.10 -2.05
CA THR A 87 6.61 -15.35 -1.55
C THR A 87 6.64 -15.89 -0.12
N SER A 88 5.48 -16.30 0.41
CA SER A 88 5.37 -16.93 1.73
C SER A 88 6.19 -18.21 1.80
N THR A 89 6.72 -18.51 2.99
CA THR A 89 7.46 -19.73 3.25
C THR A 89 6.96 -20.38 4.53
N ASN A 90 7.25 -21.68 4.70
CA ASN A 90 6.94 -22.39 5.94
C ASN A 90 7.85 -22.01 7.12
N ARG A 91 8.71 -20.99 6.97
CA ARG A 91 9.64 -20.53 8.01
C ARG A 91 9.06 -19.30 8.70
N VAL A 92 9.30 -19.20 10.00
CA VAL A 92 9.00 -18.00 10.78
C VAL A 92 10.25 -17.13 10.85
N ASN A 93 10.08 -15.81 10.85
CA ASN A 93 11.16 -14.80 10.91
C ASN A 93 12.06 -14.78 9.67
N VAL A 94 11.45 -14.90 8.50
CA VAL A 94 12.16 -14.70 7.23
C VAL A 94 12.61 -13.25 7.12
N LYS A 95 13.88 -13.03 6.82
CA LYS A 95 14.48 -11.69 6.65
C LYS A 95 14.26 -11.15 5.24
N ASN A 96 13.07 -11.36 4.69
CA ASN A 96 12.68 -10.75 3.43
C ASN A 96 12.44 -9.26 3.65
N HIS A 97 12.81 -8.44 2.68
CA HIS A 97 12.52 -7.02 2.66
C HIS A 97 12.19 -6.60 1.24
N LEU A 98 11.22 -5.71 1.09
CA LEU A 98 10.92 -5.08 -0.18
C LEU A 98 11.91 -3.93 -0.37
N TYR A 99 12.59 -3.90 -1.51
CA TYR A 99 13.58 -2.88 -1.83
C TYR A 99 13.23 -2.20 -3.14
N LEU A 100 13.13 -0.87 -3.12
CA LEU A 100 13.04 -0.04 -4.31
C LEU A 100 14.40 0.60 -4.54
N ASN A 101 15.00 0.34 -5.70
CA ASN A 101 16.27 0.99 -6.04
C ASN A 101 16.05 2.31 -6.82
N LYS A 102 17.13 3.04 -7.09
CA LYS A 102 17.07 4.31 -7.85
C LYS A 102 16.71 4.17 -9.33
N THR A 103 16.80 2.96 -9.90
CA THR A 103 16.49 2.70 -11.31
C THR A 103 15.05 2.24 -11.51
N GLY A 104 14.25 2.13 -10.44
CA GLY A 104 12.88 1.63 -10.50
C GLY A 104 12.75 0.11 -10.41
N LEU A 105 13.84 -0.63 -10.12
CA LEU A 105 13.73 -2.04 -9.76
C LEU A 105 13.05 -2.14 -8.41
N LEU A 106 11.94 -2.87 -8.39
CA LEU A 106 11.19 -3.18 -7.18
C LEU A 106 11.26 -4.68 -6.94
N GLN A 107 11.93 -5.08 -5.86
CA GLN A 107 12.31 -6.48 -5.63
C GLN A 107 12.15 -6.86 -4.17
N ILE A 108 11.84 -8.14 -3.93
CA ILE A 108 11.88 -8.75 -2.60
C ILE A 108 13.22 -9.47 -2.46
N TRP A 109 13.98 -9.10 -1.44
CA TRP A 109 15.29 -9.66 -1.14
C TRP A 109 15.32 -10.31 0.24
N ASN A 110 16.05 -11.42 0.38
CA ASN A 110 16.32 -12.10 1.64
C ASN A 110 17.74 -11.78 2.10
N SER A 111 17.86 -11.12 3.25
CA SER A 111 19.17 -10.73 3.81
C SER A 111 19.98 -11.90 4.41
N SER A 112 19.47 -13.14 4.37
CA SER A 112 20.11 -14.31 4.98
C SER A 112 20.81 -15.24 3.98
N SER A 113 20.77 -14.96 2.67
CA SER A 113 21.40 -15.80 1.64
C SER A 113 22.28 -14.99 0.67
N ASP A 114 23.38 -15.60 0.20
CA ASP A 114 24.35 -14.97 -0.72
C ASP A 114 23.78 -14.64 -2.11
N TYR A 115 22.66 -15.27 -2.49
CA TYR A 115 21.94 -15.03 -3.75
C TYR A 115 20.56 -14.42 -3.52
N GLY A 116 20.41 -13.61 -2.47
CA GLY A 116 19.17 -13.21 -1.81
C GLY A 116 18.02 -12.61 -2.62
N LEU A 117 17.97 -12.64 -3.95
CA LEU A 117 16.78 -12.24 -4.70
C LEU A 117 15.67 -13.31 -4.55
N VAL A 118 14.49 -12.90 -4.08
CA VAL A 118 13.31 -13.77 -3.92
C VAL A 118 12.33 -13.59 -5.06
N SER A 119 12.00 -12.34 -5.39
CA SER A 119 11.06 -12.00 -6.46
C SER A 119 11.35 -10.61 -7.02
N THR A 120 11.11 -10.44 -8.32
CA THR A 120 11.13 -9.13 -8.99
C THR A 120 9.70 -8.74 -9.30
N LEU A 121 9.21 -7.69 -8.65
CA LEU A 121 7.85 -7.17 -8.85
C LEU A 121 7.78 -6.20 -10.03
N ASN A 122 8.85 -5.44 -10.26
CA ASN A 122 9.00 -4.59 -11.42
C ASN A 122 10.45 -4.55 -11.91
N ASP A 123 10.63 -4.73 -13.20
CA ASP A 123 11.89 -4.48 -13.92
C ASP A 123 11.63 -3.46 -15.02
N PRO A 124 12.00 -2.18 -14.83
CA PRO A 124 11.74 -1.16 -15.83
C PRO A 124 12.64 -1.38 -17.04
N GLU A 125 12.04 -1.38 -18.24
CA GLU A 125 12.82 -1.34 -19.48
C GLU A 125 13.76 -0.12 -19.47
N GLU A 126 15.05 -0.41 -19.65
CA GLU A 126 16.13 0.52 -19.41
C GLU A 126 16.17 1.60 -20.51
N ASP A 127 15.55 2.76 -20.28
CA ASP A 127 15.82 3.94 -21.12
C ASP A 127 17.11 4.62 -20.63
N GLN A 128 18.24 4.24 -21.23
CA GLN A 128 19.56 4.75 -20.86
C GLN A 128 19.68 6.28 -20.95
N ASN A 129 18.79 6.95 -21.70
CA ASN A 129 18.82 8.40 -21.86
C ASN A 129 18.24 9.17 -20.65
N THR A 130 17.37 8.54 -19.85
CA THR A 130 16.63 9.21 -18.76
C THR A 130 17.03 8.74 -17.36
N ARG A 131 18.03 7.86 -17.24
CA ARG A 131 18.47 7.20 -15.99
C ARG A 131 18.78 8.15 -14.82
N ASN A 132 19.24 9.37 -15.12
CA ASN A 132 19.58 10.39 -14.11
C ASN A 132 18.51 11.48 -13.94
N GLN A 133 17.38 11.36 -14.63
CA GLN A 133 16.32 12.37 -14.71
C GLN A 133 14.97 11.83 -14.26
N THR A 134 14.93 10.60 -13.75
CA THR A 134 13.71 9.93 -13.31
C THR A 134 13.80 9.60 -11.83
N ILE A 135 12.79 10.04 -11.07
CA ILE A 135 12.63 9.69 -9.66
C ILE A 135 11.56 8.60 -9.57
N TYR A 136 11.91 7.49 -8.95
CA TYR A 136 10.97 6.40 -8.69
C TYR A 136 10.48 6.46 -7.25
N ARG A 137 9.17 6.29 -7.08
CA ARG A 137 8.52 6.12 -5.77
C ARG A 137 7.43 5.06 -5.88
N ALA A 138 7.31 4.21 -4.87
CA ALA A 138 6.23 3.24 -4.79
C ALA A 138 5.29 3.65 -3.65
N THR A 139 4.03 3.93 -3.96
CA THR A 139 3.05 4.50 -3.04
C THR A 139 1.83 3.59 -2.93
N LEU A 140 1.38 3.33 -1.71
CA LEU A 140 0.09 2.72 -1.44
C LEU A 140 -0.97 3.83 -1.40
N ASP A 141 -1.70 3.98 -2.50
CA ASP A 141 -2.68 5.05 -2.65
C ASP A 141 -3.92 4.82 -1.77
N PHE A 142 -4.69 5.89 -1.56
CA PHE A 142 -5.91 5.86 -0.73
C PHE A 142 -7.01 4.93 -1.27
N ASP A 143 -6.90 4.47 -2.52
CA ASP A 143 -7.80 3.50 -3.13
C ASP A 143 -7.36 2.04 -2.93
N GLY A 144 -6.25 1.83 -2.21
CA GLY A 144 -5.72 0.52 -1.83
C GLY A 144 -4.84 -0.14 -2.88
N ILE A 145 -4.55 0.54 -3.99
CA ILE A 145 -3.64 0.02 -5.02
C ILE A 145 -2.23 0.51 -4.72
N PHE A 146 -1.27 -0.43 -4.72
CA PHE A 146 0.15 -0.09 -4.57
C PHE A 146 0.75 0.19 -5.94
N ARG A 147 1.16 1.43 -6.19
CA ARG A 147 1.61 1.90 -7.51
C ARG A 147 3.07 2.31 -7.47
N LEU A 148 3.83 1.90 -8.49
CA LEU A 148 5.15 2.41 -8.75
C LEU A 148 5.06 3.55 -9.77
N HIS A 149 5.47 4.74 -9.36
CA HIS A 149 5.51 5.93 -10.18
C HIS A 149 6.93 6.24 -10.65
N ALA A 150 7.04 6.73 -11.88
CA ALA A 150 8.22 7.31 -12.47
C ALA A 150 7.95 8.80 -12.75
N HIS A 151 8.67 9.69 -12.08
CA HIS A 151 8.59 11.13 -12.29
C HIS A 151 9.79 11.60 -13.11
N HIS A 152 9.56 12.07 -14.34
CA HIS A 152 10.60 12.62 -15.19
C HIS A 152 10.80 14.12 -14.92
N VAL A 153 11.88 14.46 -14.21
CA VAL A 153 12.15 15.81 -13.67
C VAL A 153 12.17 16.89 -14.76
N ASN A 154 12.64 16.58 -15.96
CA ASN A 154 12.77 17.58 -17.03
C ASN A 154 11.44 18.00 -17.67
N ASN A 155 10.50 17.05 -17.80
CA ASN A 155 9.23 17.30 -18.48
C ASN A 155 8.05 17.37 -17.49
N GLY A 156 8.29 17.09 -16.21
CA GLY A 156 7.26 17.01 -15.17
C GLY A 156 6.25 15.88 -15.37
N ASN A 157 6.57 14.91 -16.23
CA ASN A 157 5.67 13.82 -16.56
C ASN A 157 5.74 12.73 -15.48
N ASP A 158 4.61 12.50 -14.81
CA ASP A 158 4.39 11.35 -13.95
C ASP A 158 3.77 10.20 -14.74
N LYS A 159 4.36 9.01 -14.61
CA LYS A 159 3.85 7.78 -15.20
C LYS A 159 3.75 6.68 -14.15
N ILE A 160 2.65 5.94 -14.16
CA ILE A 160 2.53 4.68 -13.43
C ILE A 160 3.22 3.60 -14.27
N VAL A 161 4.24 2.96 -13.71
CA VAL A 161 5.02 1.91 -14.40
C VAL A 161 4.65 0.49 -13.95
N ALA A 162 4.13 0.35 -12.72
CA ALA A 162 3.58 -0.90 -12.22
C ALA A 162 2.45 -0.61 -11.21
N SER A 163 1.50 -1.53 -11.09
CA SER A 163 0.42 -1.48 -10.10
C SER A 163 0.20 -2.86 -9.51
N PHE A 164 -0.14 -2.92 -8.23
CA PHE A 164 -0.38 -4.16 -7.50
C PHE A 164 -1.69 -4.01 -6.72
N PRO A 165 -2.73 -4.80 -7.08
CA PRO A 165 -2.80 -5.72 -8.23
C PRO A 165 -2.68 -5.03 -9.61
N GLU A 166 -2.25 -5.78 -10.63
CA GLU A 166 -1.91 -5.25 -11.97
C GLU A 166 -3.14 -4.88 -12.82
N SER A 167 -4.24 -5.64 -12.69
CA SER A 167 -5.47 -5.46 -13.44
C SER A 167 -6.69 -5.20 -12.57
N SER A 168 -6.50 -4.90 -11.29
CA SER A 168 -7.63 -4.70 -10.39
C SER A 168 -8.35 -3.39 -10.68
N THR A 169 -9.65 -3.47 -10.92
CA THR A 169 -10.52 -2.32 -10.67
C THR A 169 -10.54 -2.04 -9.16
N THR A 170 -10.76 -0.79 -8.74
CA THR A 170 -10.85 -0.47 -7.30
C THR A 170 -11.97 -1.23 -6.59
N CYS A 171 -12.97 -1.75 -7.30
CA CYS A 171 -14.01 -2.61 -6.73
C CYS A 171 -13.53 -4.03 -6.35
N GLU A 172 -12.41 -4.51 -6.92
CA GLU A 172 -11.78 -5.77 -6.53
C GLU A 172 -10.93 -5.63 -5.27
N VAL A 173 -10.61 -4.39 -4.89
CA VAL A 173 -9.92 -4.10 -3.63
C VAL A 173 -10.91 -4.27 -2.48
N ASN A 174 -10.70 -5.32 -1.69
CA ASN A 174 -11.46 -5.53 -0.47
C ASN A 174 -11.36 -4.30 0.42
N GLY A 175 -12.49 -3.77 0.88
CA GLY A 175 -12.54 -2.57 1.72
C GLY A 175 -12.48 -1.23 0.98
N PHE A 176 -12.53 -1.22 -0.36
CA PHE A 176 -12.74 0.03 -1.11
C PHE A 176 -13.98 0.78 -0.63
N CYS A 177 -15.11 0.07 -0.56
CA CYS A 177 -16.34 0.57 0.01
C CYS A 177 -16.47 0.20 1.49
N GLY A 178 -16.98 1.12 2.30
CA GLY A 178 -17.14 0.92 3.74
C GLY A 178 -18.26 -0.07 4.09
N PHE A 179 -18.45 -0.31 5.39
CA PHE A 179 -19.45 -1.28 5.87
C PHE A 179 -20.86 -0.99 5.35
N ASN A 180 -21.63 -2.06 5.10
CA ASN A 180 -23.00 -2.01 4.58
C ASN A 180 -23.16 -1.29 3.23
N SER A 181 -22.06 -1.18 2.47
CA SER A 181 -22.06 -0.65 1.12
C SER A 181 -21.39 -1.62 0.16
N TYR A 182 -21.68 -1.48 -1.12
CA TYR A 182 -21.11 -2.29 -2.20
C TYR A 182 -20.54 -1.38 -3.27
N CYS A 183 -19.52 -1.87 -3.98
CA CYS A 183 -18.91 -1.15 -5.08
C CYS A 183 -19.72 -1.34 -6.36
N THR A 184 -19.99 -0.25 -7.06
CA THR A 184 -20.64 -0.23 -8.37
C THR A 184 -19.93 0.76 -9.28
N PHE A 185 -20.21 0.69 -10.56
CA PHE A 185 -19.74 1.66 -11.55
C PHE A 185 -20.89 2.59 -11.93
N ASN A 186 -20.59 3.88 -12.07
CA ASN A 186 -21.43 4.83 -12.78
C ASN A 186 -20.60 5.36 -13.95
N ASP A 187 -20.95 4.94 -15.16
CA ASP A 187 -20.07 4.96 -16.33
C ASP A 187 -18.71 4.28 -15.99
N ASP A 188 -17.60 5.01 -16.07
CA ASP A 188 -16.26 4.52 -15.76
C ASP A 188 -15.79 4.90 -14.34
N LYS A 189 -16.64 5.56 -13.55
CA LYS A 189 -16.29 6.01 -12.20
C LYS A 189 -16.83 5.02 -11.15
N GLN A 190 -15.93 4.50 -10.32
CA GLN A 190 -16.32 3.65 -9.21
C GLN A 190 -17.03 4.46 -8.13
N LEU A 191 -18.08 3.87 -7.58
CA LEU A 191 -18.97 4.49 -6.61
C LEU A 191 -19.37 3.47 -5.55
N CYS A 192 -19.37 3.88 -4.29
CA CYS A 192 -19.93 3.09 -3.20
C CYS A 192 -21.42 3.38 -3.02
N SER A 193 -22.25 2.35 -3.10
CA SER A 193 -23.70 2.42 -2.93
C SER A 193 -24.15 1.64 -1.70
N CYS A 194 -25.15 2.16 -1.00
CA CYS A 194 -25.67 1.53 0.21
C CYS A 194 -26.60 0.34 -0.13
N LEU A 195 -26.56 -0.68 0.72
CA LEU A 195 -27.58 -1.73 0.71
C LEU A 195 -28.97 -1.14 0.97
N THR A 196 -30.02 -1.83 0.51
CA THR A 196 -31.40 -1.40 0.75
C THR A 196 -31.68 -1.24 2.25
N GLY A 197 -32.28 -0.11 2.64
CA GLY A 197 -32.54 0.23 4.04
C GLY A 197 -31.38 0.91 4.77
N TYR A 198 -30.27 1.19 4.08
CA TYR A 198 -29.14 1.96 4.57
C TYR A 198 -29.00 3.29 3.81
N LYS A 199 -28.33 4.26 4.44
CA LYS A 199 -27.96 5.56 3.88
C LYS A 199 -26.48 5.84 4.17
N LEU A 200 -25.85 6.71 3.38
CA LEU A 200 -24.46 7.10 3.59
C LEU A 200 -24.28 7.72 4.98
N ILE A 201 -23.17 7.37 5.65
CA ILE A 201 -22.76 8.01 6.90
C ILE A 201 -22.40 9.48 6.64
N ASP A 202 -21.63 9.71 5.59
CA ASP A 202 -21.30 11.03 5.06
C ASP A 202 -21.46 11.02 3.54
N ALA A 203 -22.25 11.97 3.01
CA ALA A 203 -22.48 12.10 1.58
C ALA A 203 -21.23 12.58 0.82
N ASN A 204 -20.30 13.25 1.50
CA ASN A 204 -19.04 13.73 0.92
C ASN A 204 -17.95 12.66 0.94
N GLU A 205 -18.08 11.63 1.79
CA GLU A 205 -17.09 10.57 1.97
C GLU A 205 -17.77 9.19 1.89
N THR A 206 -18.08 8.79 0.65
CA THR A 206 -18.78 7.52 0.37
C THR A 206 -18.02 6.27 0.84
N SER A 207 -16.72 6.42 1.10
CA SER A 207 -15.84 5.36 1.55
C SER A 207 -16.04 4.96 3.02
N LEU A 208 -16.69 5.80 3.83
CA LEU A 208 -17.05 5.48 5.22
C LEU A 208 -18.11 4.38 5.32
N GLY A 209 -18.85 4.14 4.23
CA GLY A 209 -19.95 3.17 4.18
C GLY A 209 -21.28 3.77 4.63
N CYS A 210 -22.15 2.89 5.13
CA CYS A 210 -23.55 3.22 5.33
C CYS A 210 -24.07 2.83 6.71
N GLU A 211 -24.96 3.66 7.24
CA GLU A 211 -25.72 3.42 8.46
C GLU A 211 -27.18 3.09 8.15
N ARG A 212 -27.86 2.44 9.08
CA ARG A 212 -29.28 2.09 8.91
C ARG A 212 -30.11 3.36 8.79
N ASN A 213 -31.05 3.38 7.84
CA ASN A 213 -31.98 4.49 7.68
C ASN A 213 -33.20 4.39 8.61
N TYR A 214 -33.13 3.54 9.64
CA TYR A 214 -34.20 3.32 10.61
C TYR A 214 -33.60 3.08 12.00
N SER A 215 -34.33 3.50 13.02
CA SER A 215 -33.84 3.53 14.41
C SER A 215 -34.15 2.27 15.22
N LYS A 216 -35.03 1.37 14.73
CA LYS A 216 -35.34 0.08 15.36
C LYS A 216 -35.46 -1.04 14.33
N ALA A 217 -34.72 -2.12 14.54
CA ALA A 217 -34.99 -3.40 13.91
C ALA A 217 -35.93 -4.19 14.84
N GLU A 218 -37.13 -4.54 14.37
CA GLU A 218 -38.02 -5.46 15.09
C GLU A 218 -37.78 -6.88 14.53
N CYS A 219 -37.21 -7.77 15.33
CA CYS A 219 -37.27 -9.21 15.04
C CYS A 219 -38.70 -9.66 15.35
N ARG A 220 -39.49 -9.91 14.30
CA ARG A 220 -40.75 -10.64 14.45
C ARG A 220 -40.45 -12.11 14.19
N ASP A 221 -40.55 -12.92 15.24
CA ASP A 221 -40.61 -14.37 15.10
C ASP A 221 -41.93 -14.73 14.43
N GLU A 222 -41.97 -14.75 13.09
CA GLU A 222 -43.02 -15.47 12.39
C GLU A 222 -42.72 -16.96 12.55
N LYS A 223 -43.42 -17.58 13.50
CA LYS A 223 -43.55 -19.04 13.56
C LYS A 223 -44.43 -19.46 12.39
N ASP A 224 -43.79 -19.96 11.33
CA ASP A 224 -44.44 -20.85 10.35
C ASP A 224 -44.91 -22.15 11.02
#